data_AF-A0A1Y1T159-F1
#
_entry.id   AF-A0A1Y1T159-F1
#
_cell.length_a   1.000
_cell.length_b   1.000
_cell.length_c   1.000
_cell.angle_alpha   90.00
_cell.angle_beta   90.00
_cell.angle_gamma   90.00
#
_symmetry.space_group_name_H-M   'P 1'
#
loop_
_entity.id
_entity.type
_entity.pdbx_description
1 polymer ?
#
loop_
_entity_poly.entity_id
_entity_poly.type
_entity_poly.pdbx_seq_one_letter_code
_entity_poly.pdbx_strand_id
1 'polypeptide(L)'
;MAKKLIHGYYACVSYVDAQIGMVLDELKRLELEDDTIVILWGDHGWNLGDHKLWCKHVTFETGIKAPLVIKVPGRTSGQQTDAIAEYIDIYPSLAELVGLDIPKTVDGKSFVPVINDETPQKDWAVFKFRDMVT
;
A
#
# COMPACT_ATOMS: atom_id res chain seq x y z
N MET A 1 28.80 -1.70 -10.57
CA MET A 1 27.94 -2.65 -9.83
C MET A 1 26.52 -2.12 -9.66
N ALA A 2 26.32 -0.90 -9.16
CA ALA A 2 25.01 -0.28 -8.93
C ALA A 2 23.99 -0.45 -10.08
N LYS A 3 24.34 -0.10 -11.33
CA LYS A 3 23.44 -0.26 -12.49
C LYS A 3 22.88 -1.68 -12.66
N LYS A 4 23.66 -2.72 -12.35
CA LYS A 4 23.21 -4.12 -12.44
C LYS A 4 22.21 -4.46 -11.33
N LEU A 5 22.41 -3.93 -10.11
CA LEU A 5 21.50 -4.13 -8.99
C LEU A 5 20.17 -3.42 -9.22
N ILE A 6 20.21 -2.17 -9.73
CA ILE A 6 19.01 -1.41 -10.10
C ILE A 6 18.22 -2.14 -11.18
N HIS A 7 18.90 -2.62 -12.23
CA HIS A 7 18.26 -3.41 -13.27
C HIS A 7 17.62 -4.69 -12.71
N GLY A 8 18.32 -5.40 -11.82
CA GLY A 8 17.77 -6.57 -11.13
C GLY A 8 16.52 -6.24 -10.30
N TYR A 9 16.53 -5.13 -9.57
CA TYR A 9 15.37 -4.65 -8.81
C TYR A 9 14.15 -4.39 -9.71
N TYR A 10 14.34 -3.67 -10.83
CA TYR A 10 13.25 -3.44 -11.77
C TYR A 10 12.75 -4.72 -12.44
N ALA A 11 13.65 -5.66 -12.75
CA ALA A 11 13.26 -6.98 -13.25
C ALA A 11 12.39 -7.75 -12.24
N CYS A 12 12.73 -7.69 -10.93
CA CYS A 12 11.90 -8.27 -9.88
C CYS A 12 10.52 -7.62 -9.80
N VAL A 13 10.44 -6.28 -9.88
CA VAL A 13 9.16 -5.55 -9.89
C VAL A 13 8.29 -6.00 -11.07
N SER A 14 8.85 -6.04 -12.29
CA SER A 14 8.11 -6.50 -13.48
C SER A 14 7.68 -7.97 -13.38
N TYR A 15 8.50 -8.82 -12.78
CA TYR A 15 8.14 -10.22 -12.56
C TYR A 15 6.97 -10.36 -11.59
N VAL A 16 7.01 -9.64 -10.45
CA VAL A 16 5.93 -9.64 -9.45
C VAL A 16 4.63 -9.09 -10.04
N ASP A 17 4.69 -8.03 -10.84
CA ASP A 17 3.54 -7.48 -11.57
C ASP A 17 2.85 -8.55 -12.44
N ALA A 18 3.63 -9.32 -13.21
CA ALA A 18 3.10 -10.44 -13.98
C ALA A 18 2.44 -11.52 -13.08
N GLN A 19 2.99 -11.79 -11.89
CA GLN A 19 2.39 -12.75 -10.95
C GLN A 19 1.08 -12.23 -10.34
N ILE A 20 1.01 -10.94 -10.04
CA ILE A 20 -0.22 -10.30 -9.57
C ILE A 20 -1.30 -10.42 -10.65
N GLY A 21 -0.94 -10.15 -11.91
CA GLY A 21 -1.84 -10.35 -13.06
C GLY A 21 -2.46 -11.74 -13.09
N MET A 22 -1.67 -12.80 -12.88
CA MET A 22 -2.18 -14.17 -12.83
C MET A 22 -3.22 -14.39 -11.71
N VAL A 23 -3.02 -13.80 -10.53
CA VAL A 23 -3.98 -13.89 -9.42
C VAL A 23 -5.28 -13.16 -9.76
N LEU A 24 -5.18 -11.96 -10.35
CA LEU A 24 -6.34 -11.16 -10.74
C LEU A 24 -7.13 -11.83 -11.89
N ASP A 25 -6.43 -12.39 -12.87
CA ASP A 25 -7.03 -13.17 -13.96
C ASP A 25 -7.78 -14.38 -13.41
N GLU A 26 -7.25 -15.03 -12.38
CA GLU A 26 -7.91 -16.17 -11.74
C GLU A 26 -9.17 -15.75 -10.96
N LEU A 27 -9.14 -14.63 -10.25
CA LEU A 27 -10.35 -14.06 -9.61
C LEU A 27 -11.45 -13.79 -10.65
N LYS A 28 -11.07 -13.26 -11.81
CA LYS A 28 -11.99 -13.03 -12.93
C LYS A 28 -12.52 -14.33 -13.52
N ARG A 29 -11.65 -15.33 -13.76
CA ARG A 29 -12.02 -16.64 -14.30
C ARG A 29 -12.99 -17.39 -13.37
N LEU A 30 -12.84 -17.21 -12.07
CA LEU A 30 -13.71 -17.79 -11.04
C LEU A 30 -14.98 -16.96 -10.77
N GLU A 31 -15.19 -15.85 -11.48
CA GLU A 31 -16.32 -14.94 -11.29
C GLU A 31 -16.39 -14.34 -9.86
N LEU A 32 -15.24 -14.23 -9.20
CA LEU A 32 -15.11 -13.67 -7.84
C LEU A 32 -14.70 -12.19 -7.85
N GLU A 33 -14.39 -11.64 -9.02
CA GLU A 33 -13.83 -10.30 -9.18
C GLU A 33 -14.72 -9.19 -8.60
N ASP A 34 -16.05 -9.35 -8.67
CA ASP A 34 -17.03 -8.37 -8.20
C ASP A 34 -17.43 -8.55 -6.72
N ASP A 35 -16.94 -9.62 -6.06
CA ASP A 35 -17.19 -9.91 -4.63
C ASP A 35 -15.88 -9.93 -3.82
N THR A 36 -14.77 -9.52 -4.42
CA THR A 36 -13.44 -9.52 -3.79
C THR A 36 -12.86 -8.12 -3.70
N ILE A 37 -12.58 -7.68 -2.47
CA ILE A 37 -11.74 -6.49 -2.23
C ILE A 37 -10.28 -6.90 -2.44
N VAL A 38 -9.56 -6.14 -3.27
CA VAL A 38 -8.13 -6.33 -3.51
C VAL A 38 -7.37 -5.13 -2.96
N ILE A 39 -6.35 -5.39 -2.12
CA ILE A 39 -5.42 -4.37 -1.64
C ILE A 39 -4.01 -4.84 -2.00
N LEU A 40 -3.31 -4.06 -2.82
CA LEU A 40 -1.90 -4.23 -3.11
C LEU A 40 -1.11 -3.16 -2.37
N TRP A 41 -0.20 -3.57 -1.49
CA TRP A 41 0.70 -2.63 -0.83
C TRP A 41 2.12 -3.17 -0.66
N GLY A 42 3.10 -2.26 -0.54
CA GLY A 42 4.46 -2.58 -0.11
C GLY A 42 4.63 -2.31 1.38
N ASP A 43 5.49 -3.05 2.08
CA ASP A 43 5.74 -2.86 3.51
C ASP A 43 6.65 -1.65 3.79
N HIS A 44 7.50 -1.26 2.85
CA HIS A 44 8.34 -0.07 2.92
C HIS A 44 8.84 0.36 1.53
N GLY A 45 9.46 1.53 1.46
CA GLY A 45 10.23 1.98 0.29
C GLY A 45 11.63 1.34 0.22
N TRP A 46 12.39 1.63 -0.82
CA TRP A 46 13.75 1.10 -0.98
C TRP A 46 14.66 2.08 -1.72
N ASN A 47 15.79 2.43 -1.10
CA ASN A 47 16.79 3.28 -1.73
C ASN A 47 17.66 2.44 -2.67
N LEU A 48 17.85 2.93 -3.90
CA LEU A 48 18.64 2.31 -4.96
C LEU A 48 19.93 3.09 -5.27
N GLY A 49 20.44 3.80 -4.26
CA GLY A 49 21.51 4.79 -4.37
C GLY A 49 21.06 6.23 -4.07
N ASP A 50 19.76 6.44 -3.86
CA ASP A 50 19.17 7.71 -3.42
C ASP A 50 19.82 8.21 -2.14
N HIS A 51 20.13 9.50 -2.07
CA HIS A 51 20.88 10.09 -0.94
C HIS A 51 22.23 9.41 -0.63
N LYS A 52 22.81 8.67 -1.60
CA LYS A 52 23.97 7.76 -1.41
C LYS A 52 23.69 6.57 -0.47
N LEU A 53 22.42 6.25 -0.24
CA LEU A 53 21.95 5.19 0.62
C LEU A 53 21.44 4.01 -0.21
N TRP A 54 21.47 2.83 0.39
CA TRP A 54 20.84 1.62 -0.13
C TRP A 54 19.93 1.05 0.97
N CYS A 55 18.94 0.26 0.57
CA CYS A 55 17.97 -0.36 1.48
C CYS A 55 17.03 0.68 2.12
N LYS A 56 16.48 0.38 3.30
CA LYS A 56 15.25 1.00 3.84
C LYS A 56 15.39 1.66 5.22
N HIS A 57 16.56 1.57 5.85
CA HIS A 57 16.76 1.98 7.24
C HIS A 57 16.97 3.50 7.36
N VAL A 58 16.01 4.28 6.87
CA VAL A 58 16.07 5.75 6.76
C VAL A 58 14.67 6.36 6.96
N THR A 59 14.60 7.65 7.25
CA THR A 59 13.33 8.40 7.38
C THR A 59 12.95 9.22 6.16
N PHE A 60 13.72 9.12 5.07
CA PHE A 60 13.35 9.74 3.80
C PHE A 60 12.14 9.04 3.19
N GLU A 61 11.32 9.78 2.43
CA GLU A 61 10.15 9.22 1.75
C GLU A 61 10.50 7.99 0.90
N THR A 62 11.68 7.97 0.29
CA THR A 62 12.20 6.81 -0.46
C THR A 62 12.26 5.51 0.35
N GLY A 63 12.36 5.59 1.69
CA GLY A 63 12.34 4.43 2.60
C GLY A 63 11.00 4.18 3.28
N ILE A 64 10.17 5.22 3.50
CA ILE A 64 8.95 5.12 4.32
C ILE A 64 7.65 5.17 3.51
N LYS A 65 7.67 5.69 2.27
CA LYS A 65 6.50 5.76 1.40
C LYS A 65 6.50 4.54 0.47
N ALA A 66 5.51 3.67 0.65
CA ALA A 66 5.29 2.47 -0.16
C ALA A 66 4.02 2.61 -1.01
N PRO A 67 3.86 1.83 -2.10
CA PRO A 67 2.62 1.82 -2.86
C PRO A 67 1.46 1.29 -2.01
N LEU A 68 0.27 1.84 -2.23
CA LEU A 68 -1.01 1.34 -1.73
C LEU A 68 -2.05 1.53 -2.84
N VAL A 69 -2.56 0.43 -3.39
CA VAL A 69 -3.60 0.39 -4.43
C VAL A 69 -4.75 -0.44 -3.91
N ILE A 70 -5.97 0.09 -4.01
CA ILE A 70 -7.16 -0.48 -3.40
C ILE A 70 -8.24 -0.60 -4.48
N LYS A 71 -8.75 -1.81 -4.68
CA LYS A 71 -9.94 -2.09 -5.48
C LYS A 71 -11.05 -2.56 -4.54
N VAL A 72 -12.12 -1.79 -4.46
CA VAL A 72 -13.38 -2.18 -3.83
C VAL A 72 -14.43 -2.28 -4.91
N PRO A 73 -15.01 -3.48 -5.16
CA PRO A 73 -16.06 -3.66 -6.16
C PRO A 73 -17.20 -2.66 -5.99
N GLY A 74 -17.60 -2.03 -7.10
CA GLY A 74 -18.68 -1.04 -7.14
C GLY A 74 -18.39 0.31 -6.45
N ARG A 75 -17.21 0.53 -5.86
CA ARG A 75 -16.85 1.79 -5.18
C ARG A 75 -15.63 2.50 -5.76
N THR A 76 -14.60 1.75 -6.14
CA THR A 76 -13.39 2.32 -6.75
C THR A 76 -13.43 2.23 -8.28
N SER A 77 -12.93 3.24 -8.97
CA SER A 77 -12.92 3.33 -10.44
C SER A 77 -11.60 3.86 -11.04
N GLY A 78 -10.50 3.77 -10.28
CA GLY A 78 -9.16 4.19 -10.72
C GLY A 78 -8.81 5.63 -10.34
N GLN A 79 -9.53 6.23 -9.41
CA GLN A 79 -9.20 7.54 -8.84
C GLN A 79 -7.86 7.52 -8.09
N GLN A 80 -7.23 8.70 -7.99
CA GLN A 80 -6.00 8.93 -7.23
C GLN A 80 -6.26 9.97 -6.14
N THR A 81 -5.51 9.89 -5.04
CA THR A 81 -5.65 10.81 -3.91
C THR A 81 -4.29 11.05 -3.26
N ASP A 82 -4.09 12.26 -2.76
CA ASP A 82 -2.93 12.66 -1.94
C ASP A 82 -3.23 12.53 -0.43
N ALA A 83 -4.38 11.95 -0.06
CA ALA A 83 -4.72 11.68 1.32
C ALA A 83 -3.66 10.81 2.00
N ILE A 84 -3.34 11.14 3.25
CA ILE A 84 -2.36 10.38 4.02
C ILE A 84 -3.02 9.10 4.54
N ALA A 85 -2.36 7.97 4.28
CA ALA A 85 -2.72 6.66 4.80
C ALA A 85 -1.52 6.00 5.49
N GLU A 86 -1.79 5.24 6.54
CA GLU A 86 -0.84 4.39 7.25
C GLU A 86 -1.31 2.93 7.20
N TYR A 87 -0.41 1.96 7.38
CA TYR A 87 -0.83 0.54 7.33
C TYR A 87 -1.83 0.16 8.43
N ILE A 88 -1.81 0.87 9.57
CA ILE A 88 -2.79 0.66 10.65
C ILE A 88 -4.22 1.03 10.23
N ASP A 89 -4.38 1.78 9.14
CA ASP A 89 -5.67 2.17 8.58
C ASP A 89 -6.31 1.03 7.77
N ILE A 90 -5.54 0.03 7.33
CA ILE A 90 -6.04 -1.08 6.51
C ILE A 90 -7.10 -1.91 7.27
N TYR A 91 -6.80 -2.29 8.51
CA TYR A 91 -7.72 -3.09 9.32
C TYR A 91 -9.09 -2.43 9.56
N PRO A 92 -9.18 -1.19 10.12
CA PRO A 92 -10.47 -0.55 10.35
C PRO A 92 -11.22 -0.29 9.04
N SER A 93 -10.52 0.00 7.94
CA SER A 93 -11.15 0.21 6.63
C SER A 93 -11.77 -1.08 6.08
N LEU A 94 -11.07 -2.21 6.16
CA LEU A 94 -11.62 -3.50 5.76
C LEU A 94 -12.84 -3.87 6.62
N ALA A 95 -12.73 -3.72 7.94
CA ALA A 95 -13.85 -3.98 8.85
C ALA A 95 -15.08 -3.14 8.50
N GLU A 96 -14.92 -1.84 8.23
CA GLU A 96 -16.02 -0.98 7.79
C GLU A 96 -16.60 -1.43 6.44
N LEU A 97 -15.75 -1.74 5.46
CA LEU A 97 -16.18 -2.17 4.12
C LEU A 97 -17.01 -3.46 4.14
N VAL A 98 -16.71 -4.38 5.07
CA VAL A 98 -17.45 -5.65 5.22
C VAL A 98 -18.51 -5.61 6.32
N GLY A 99 -18.75 -4.45 6.95
CA GLY A 99 -19.80 -4.27 7.96
C GLY A 99 -19.51 -4.93 9.32
N LEU A 100 -18.24 -5.10 9.68
CA LEU A 100 -17.81 -5.60 10.99
C LEU A 100 -17.58 -4.46 11.98
N ASP A 101 -17.82 -4.73 13.26
CA ASP A 101 -17.52 -3.79 14.34
C ASP A 101 -16.00 -3.55 14.47
N ILE A 102 -15.61 -2.27 14.55
CA ILE A 102 -14.21 -1.87 14.74
C ILE A 102 -13.92 -1.82 16.26
N PRO A 103 -12.97 -2.63 16.77
CA PRO A 103 -12.57 -2.57 18.17
C PRO A 103 -12.01 -1.19 18.54
N LYS A 104 -12.34 -0.71 19.76
CA LYS A 104 -11.83 0.56 20.30
C LYS A 104 -10.31 0.60 20.52
N THR A 105 -9.63 -0.54 20.39
CA THR A 105 -8.17 -0.68 20.53
C THR A 105 -7.41 -0.37 19.24
N VAL A 106 -8.12 -0.11 18.13
CA VAL A 106 -7.49 0.21 16.84
C VAL A 106 -7.18 1.71 16.79
N ASP A 107 -5.91 2.04 16.56
CA ASP A 107 -5.47 3.44 16.43
C ASP A 107 -5.70 4.02 15.02
N GLY A 108 -5.74 3.15 14.00
CA GLY A 108 -5.93 3.54 12.61
C GLY A 108 -7.28 4.19 12.33
N LYS A 109 -7.35 4.94 11.23
CA LYS A 109 -8.56 5.60 10.74
C LYS A 109 -8.96 4.99 9.42
N SER A 110 -10.25 4.74 9.26
CA SER A 110 -10.76 4.19 8.01
C SER A 110 -10.53 5.15 6.84
N PHE A 111 -10.07 4.63 5.71
CA PHE A 111 -9.96 5.36 4.45
C PHE A 111 -11.23 5.30 3.60
N VAL A 112 -12.32 4.68 4.09
CA VAL A 112 -13.62 4.65 3.38
C VAL A 112 -14.13 6.05 3.01
N PRO A 113 -14.02 7.08 3.87
CA PRO A 113 -14.37 8.45 3.47
C PRO A 113 -13.60 8.90 2.23
N VAL A 114 -12.30 8.57 2.12
CA VAL A 114 -11.48 8.91 0.96
C VAL A 114 -11.93 8.16 -0.29
N ILE A 115 -12.37 6.90 -0.17
CA ILE A 115 -12.96 6.13 -1.29
C ILE A 115 -14.23 6.80 -1.80
N ASN A 116 -15.01 7.43 -0.91
CA ASN A 116 -16.26 8.12 -1.23
C ASN A 116 -16.06 9.60 -1.63
N ASP A 117 -14.83 10.04 -1.90
CA ASP A 117 -14.47 11.43 -2.21
C ASP A 117 -14.84 12.45 -1.10
N GLU A 118 -14.86 11.99 0.16
CA GLU A 118 -15.06 12.83 1.34
C GLU A 118 -13.73 13.33 1.92
N THR A 119 -13.80 14.30 2.84
CA THR A 119 -12.61 14.90 3.46
C THR A 119 -11.76 13.86 4.21
N PRO A 120 -10.45 13.76 3.93
CA PRO A 120 -9.55 12.87 4.66
C PRO A 120 -9.51 13.17 6.15
N GLN A 121 -9.37 12.13 6.97
CA GLN A 121 -9.35 12.24 8.44
C GLN A 121 -7.97 12.56 9.02
N LYS A 122 -6.91 12.57 8.19
CA LYS A 122 -5.51 12.67 8.63
C LYS A 122 -4.76 13.72 7.81
N ASP A 123 -3.96 14.52 8.50
CA ASP A 123 -3.05 15.54 7.98
C ASP A 123 -1.56 15.22 8.25
N TRP A 124 -1.29 14.08 8.90
CA TRP A 124 0.06 13.58 9.18
C TRP A 124 0.12 12.04 9.21
N ALA A 125 1.35 11.50 9.15
CA ALA A 125 1.67 10.09 9.36
C ALA A 125 2.80 9.95 10.39
N VAL A 126 2.84 8.83 11.10
CA VAL A 126 3.87 8.48 12.09
C VAL A 126 4.64 7.25 11.63
N PHE A 127 5.95 7.44 11.44
CA PHE A 127 6.88 6.35 11.22
C PHE A 127 7.82 6.24 12.42
N LYS A 128 8.07 5.01 12.88
CA LYS A 128 9.02 4.72 13.96
C LYS A 128 9.90 3.55 13.58
N PHE A 129 11.18 3.71 13.83
CA PHE A 129 12.16 2.62 13.84
C PHE A 129 13.12 2.86 15.00
N ARG A 130 13.70 1.78 15.55
CA ARG A 130 14.60 1.82 16.71
C ARG A 130 15.95 1.25 16.29
N ASP A 131 17.02 1.98 16.59
CA ASP A 131 18.42 1.63 16.33
C ASP A 131 18.81 1.63 14.82
N MET A 132 19.50 2.68 14.36
CA MET A 132 20.09 2.72 13.00
C MET A 132 21.29 1.77 12.93
N VAL A 133 21.37 0.94 11.88
CA VAL A 133 22.64 0.41 11.41
C VAL A 133 23.14 1.38 10.34
N THR A 134 24.10 2.23 10.71
CA THR A 134 24.94 2.95 9.74
C THR A 134 25.98 2.01 9.15
#